data_AF-A0A6B3IEK1-F1
#
_entry.id   AF-A0A6B3IEK1-F1
#
_cell.length_a   1.000
_cell.length_b   1.000
_cell.length_c   1.000
_cell.angle_alpha   90.00
_cell.angle_beta   90.00
_cell.angle_gamma   90.00
#
_symmetry.space_group_name_H-M   'P 1'
#
loop_
_entity.id
_entity.type
_entity.pdbx_description
1 polymer ?
#
loop_
_entity_poly.entity_id
_entity_poly.type
_entity_poly.pdbx_seq_one_letter_code
_entity_poly.pdbx_strand_id
1 'polypeptide(L)'
;MVVMTNSAAVLADAAAYAAAVEEASQAAAAYYATGESTPDDDAYDRLARGIAAYEADHPDEIHESSPTGKVAGGAAVGDVPHTVPMLSLDNVF
;
A
#
# COMPACT_ATOMS: atom_id res chain seq x y z
N MET A 1 19.68 14.28 3.06
CA MET A 1 18.51 15.20 2.98
C MET A 1 17.29 14.31 2.92
N VAL A 2 16.51 14.25 3.99
CA VAL A 2 15.19 13.58 3.99
C VAL A 2 14.19 14.65 3.58
N VAL A 3 13.57 14.46 2.42
CA VAL A 3 12.51 15.36 1.94
C VAL A 3 11.25 15.02 2.74
N MET A 4 11.01 15.80 3.78
CA MET A 4 9.80 15.75 4.60
C MET A 4 8.73 16.62 3.92
N THR A 5 8.14 16.17 2.82
CA THR A 5 6.97 16.83 2.23
C THR A 5 5.71 16.07 2.58
N ASN A 6 5.41 16.01 3.87
CA ASN A 6 4.11 15.56 4.37
C ASN A 6 3.20 16.79 4.42
N SER A 7 2.41 17.00 3.38
CA SER A 7 1.30 17.94 3.43
C SER A 7 0.10 17.25 2.83
N ALA A 8 -0.99 17.24 3.61
CA ALA A 8 -2.35 16.95 3.20
C ALA A 8 -2.87 17.98 2.16
N ALA A 9 -2.03 18.35 1.21
CA ALA A 9 -2.44 19.11 0.05
C ALA A 9 -3.26 18.14 -0.79
N VAL A 10 -4.52 18.52 -1.03
CA VAL A 10 -5.32 18.03 -2.16
C VAL A 10 -4.36 17.74 -3.30
N LEU A 11 -4.33 16.49 -3.78
CA LEU A 11 -3.50 16.09 -4.91
C LEU A 11 -3.94 16.95 -6.09
N ALA A 12 -3.14 17.99 -6.39
CA ALA A 12 -3.60 19.13 -7.17
C ALA A 12 -3.68 18.80 -8.66
N ASP A 13 -2.94 17.78 -9.09
CA ASP A 13 -2.83 17.33 -10.46
C ASP A 13 -2.39 15.86 -10.51
N ALA A 14 -2.38 15.31 -11.74
CA ALA A 14 -1.98 13.95 -12.01
C ALA A 14 -0.52 13.64 -11.61
N ALA A 15 0.38 14.62 -11.59
CA ALA A 15 1.77 14.42 -11.21
C ALA A 15 1.90 14.25 -9.69
N ALA A 16 1.21 15.08 -8.91
CA ALA A 16 1.11 14.93 -7.47
C ALA A 16 0.44 13.59 -7.10
N TYR A 17 -0.60 13.21 -7.83
CA TYR A 17 -1.25 11.91 -7.67
C TYR A 17 -0.32 10.72 -7.93
N ALA A 18 0.40 10.72 -9.06
CA ALA A 18 1.34 9.64 -9.39
C ALA A 18 2.47 9.52 -8.35
N ALA A 19 3.01 10.65 -7.87
CA ALA A 19 4.02 10.65 -6.82
C ALA A 19 3.48 10.08 -5.50
N ALA A 20 2.25 10.43 -5.12
CA ALA A 20 1.60 9.90 -3.94
C ALA A 20 1.36 8.38 -4.04
N VAL A 21 0.92 7.89 -5.20
CA VAL A 21 0.75 6.46 -5.47
C VAL A 21 2.07 5.70 -5.33
N GLU A 22 3.15 6.23 -5.91
CA GLU A 22 4.47 5.60 -5.81
C GLU A 22 4.98 5.57 -4.36
N GLU A 23 4.85 6.67 -3.61
CA GLU A 23 5.23 6.73 -2.20
C GLU A 23 4.43 5.73 -1.36
N ALA A 24 3.11 5.68 -1.53
CA ALA A 24 2.25 4.75 -0.81
C ALA A 24 2.57 3.28 -1.15
N SER A 25 2.89 3.00 -2.43
CA SER A 25 3.23 1.65 -2.88
C SER A 25 4.56 1.19 -2.28
N GLN A 26 5.57 2.06 -2.24
CA GLN A 26 6.87 1.78 -1.65
C GLN A 26 6.77 1.59 -0.14
N ALA A 27 6.01 2.45 0.55
CA ALA A 27 5.79 2.33 1.99
C ALA A 27 5.07 1.02 2.36
N ALA A 28 4.01 0.66 1.61
CA ALA A 28 3.31 -0.61 1.80
C ALA A 28 4.24 -1.81 1.59
N ALA A 29 5.01 -1.83 0.50
CA ALA A 29 5.94 -2.91 0.22
C ALA A 29 6.97 -3.08 1.34
N ALA A 30 7.52 -1.98 1.85
CA ALA A 30 8.48 -2.01 2.96
C ALA A 30 7.85 -2.52 4.26
N TYR A 31 6.65 -2.01 4.62
CA TYR A 31 5.90 -2.46 5.79
C TYR A 31 5.63 -3.97 5.77
N TYR A 32 5.14 -4.51 4.64
CA TYR A 32 4.80 -5.94 4.55
C TYR A 32 6.01 -6.86 4.35
N ALA A 33 7.12 -6.36 3.81
CA ALA A 33 8.33 -7.16 3.58
C ALA A 33 9.25 -7.21 4.80
N THR A 34 9.61 -6.06 5.37
CA THR A 34 10.61 -5.95 6.44
C THR A 34 10.03 -5.51 7.78
N GLY A 35 8.79 -5.02 7.80
CA GLY A 35 8.22 -4.36 8.98
C GLY A 35 8.77 -2.95 9.21
N GLU A 36 9.60 -2.43 8.30
CA GLU A 36 10.13 -1.07 8.35
C GLU A 36 9.44 -0.22 7.28
N SER A 37 8.82 0.89 7.67
CA SER A 37 8.19 1.86 6.77
C SER A 37 8.73 3.25 7.06
N THR A 38 9.04 4.02 6.01
CA THR A 38 9.53 5.40 6.15
C THR A 38 8.48 6.36 6.69
N PRO A 39 7.23 6.40 6.17
CA PRO A 39 6.15 7.14 6.80
C PRO A 39 5.63 6.39 8.05
N ASP A 40 5.26 7.16 9.07
CA ASP A 40 4.42 6.64 10.16
C ASP A 40 2.99 6.35 9.67
N ASP A 41 2.22 5.61 10.47
CA ASP A 41 0.87 5.17 10.10
C ASP A 41 -0.06 6.34 9.76
N ASP A 42 0.02 7.45 10.51
CA ASP A 42 -0.82 8.63 10.29
C ASP A 42 -0.47 9.36 8.98
N ALA A 43 0.82 9.44 8.66
CA ALA A 43 1.30 9.93 7.36
C ALA A 43 0.81 9.06 6.21
N TYR A 44 0.92 7.73 6.35
CA TYR A 44 0.44 6.78 5.35
C TYR A 44 -1.07 6.88 5.16
N ASP A 45 -1.84 6.94 6.24
CA ASP A 45 -3.31 7.05 6.19
C ASP A 45 -3.77 8.34 5.52
N ARG A 46 -3.06 9.45 5.74
CA ARG A 46 -3.33 10.70 5.01
C ARG A 46 -3.08 10.56 3.52
N LEU A 47 -1.97 9.93 3.14
CA LEU A 47 -1.62 9.69 1.75
C LEU A 47 -2.67 8.81 1.06
N ALA A 48 -3.05 7.71 1.69
CA ALA A 48 -4.08 6.79 1.19
C ALA A 48 -5.45 7.48 1.03
N ARG A 49 -5.84 8.33 2.00
CA ARG A 49 -7.07 9.14 1.89
C ARG A 49 -7.01 10.16 0.75
N GLY A 50 -5.86 10.79 0.53
CA GLY A 50 -5.65 11.73 -0.58
C GLY A 50 -5.78 11.04 -1.96
N ILE A 51 -5.14 9.88 -2.12
CA ILE A 51 -5.21 9.05 -3.33
C ILE A 51 -6.66 8.65 -3.61
N ALA A 52 -7.37 8.12 -2.61
CA ALA A 52 -8.76 7.70 -2.77
C ALA A 52 -9.70 8.86 -3.15
N ALA A 53 -9.45 10.06 -2.60
CA ALA A 53 -10.22 11.25 -2.97
C ALA A 53 -9.96 11.68 -4.42
N TYR A 54 -8.69 11.70 -4.87
CA TYR A 54 -8.35 12.03 -6.25
C TYR A 54 -9.02 11.07 -7.24
N GLU A 55 -8.98 9.77 -6.97
CA GLU A 55 -9.55 8.74 -7.86
C GLU A 55 -11.07 8.75 -7.90
N ALA A 56 -11.73 9.15 -6.81
CA ALA A 56 -13.17 9.35 -6.80
C ALA A 56 -13.59 10.48 -7.75
N ASP A 57 -12.78 11.54 -7.83
CA ASP A 57 -13.01 12.68 -8.72
C ASP A 57 -12.53 12.41 -10.16
N HIS A 58 -11.55 11.51 -10.35
CA HIS A 58 -10.91 11.20 -11.64
C HIS A 58 -10.89 9.68 -11.94
N PRO A 59 -12.06 9.04 -12.15
CA PRO A 59 -12.13 7.58 -12.32
C PRO A 59 -11.41 7.07 -13.57
N ASP A 60 -11.20 7.92 -14.58
CA ASP A 60 -10.49 7.58 -15.82
C ASP A 60 -8.95 7.72 -15.69
N GLU A 61 -8.45 8.22 -14.57
CA GLU A 61 -7.02 8.49 -14.33
C GLU A 61 -6.38 7.59 -13.27
N ILE A 62 -7.09 6.53 -12.83
CA ILE A 62 -6.59 5.61 -11.79
C ILE A 62 -5.27 4.98 -12.24
N HIS A 63 -4.22 5.19 -11.44
CA HIS A 63 -2.89 4.66 -11.67
C HIS A 63 -2.86 3.14 -11.44
N GLU A 64 -2.15 2.40 -12.31
CA GLU A 64 -2.07 0.94 -12.24
C GLU A 64 -1.47 0.43 -10.93
N SER A 65 -0.52 1.18 -10.36
CA SER A 65 0.12 0.87 -9.07
C SER A 65 -0.70 1.35 -7.87
N SER A 66 -1.86 1.98 -8.05
CA SER A 66 -2.60 2.54 -6.93
C SER A 66 -2.89 1.48 -5.84
N PRO A 67 -2.67 1.78 -4.56
CA PRO A 67 -2.97 0.88 -3.46
C PRO A 67 -4.47 0.77 -3.16
N THR A 68 -5.30 1.68 -3.67
CA THR A 68 -6.74 1.69 -3.40
C THR A 68 -7.42 0.48 -4.07
N GLY A 69 -8.46 -0.03 -3.41
CA GLY A 69 -9.20 -1.21 -3.89
C GLY A 69 -8.38 -2.51 -3.93
N LYS A 70 -7.13 -2.51 -3.45
CA LYS A 70 -6.25 -3.68 -3.42
C LYS A 70 -5.85 -4.04 -2.00
N VAL A 71 -5.40 -5.28 -1.83
CA VAL A 71 -4.74 -5.74 -0.60
C VAL A 71 -3.26 -5.37 -0.71
N ALA A 72 -2.81 -4.45 0.13
CA ALA A 72 -1.47 -3.86 0.07
C ALA A 72 -0.33 -4.89 0.27
N GLY A 73 -0.55 -5.93 1.09
CA GLY A 73 0.39 -7.05 1.25
C GLY A 73 0.34 -8.09 0.14
N GLY A 74 -0.48 -7.86 -0.90
CA GLY A 74 -0.85 -8.87 -1.88
C GLY A 74 -1.82 -9.90 -1.32
N ALA A 75 -2.45 -10.65 -2.22
CA ALA A 75 -3.29 -11.79 -1.87
C ALA A 75 -2.92 -12.99 -2.74
N ALA A 76 -2.64 -14.12 -2.10
CA ALA A 76 -2.65 -15.40 -2.80
C ALA A 76 -4.09 -15.77 -3.11
N VAL A 77 -4.40 -16.09 -4.38
CA VAL A 77 -5.73 -16.52 -4.81
C VAL A 77 -5.64 -17.98 -5.26
N GLY A 78 -6.58 -18.79 -4.77
CA GLY A 78 -6.64 -20.22 -5.06
C GLY A 78 -5.68 -21.06 -4.22
N ASP A 79 -5.59 -22.34 -4.55
CA ASP A 79 -4.73 -23.28 -3.84
C ASP A 79 -3.26 -23.05 -4.23
N VAL A 80 -2.44 -22.70 -3.24
CA VAL A 80 -0.98 -22.61 -3.40
C VAL A 80 -0.37 -23.91 -2.88
N PRO A 81 0.16 -24.80 -3.76
CA PRO A 81 0.73 -26.06 -3.33
C PRO A 81 2.00 -25.83 -2.53
N HIS A 82 2.12 -26.50 -1.38
CA HIS A 82 3.36 -26.47 -0.61
C HIS A 82 4.47 -27.26 -1.34
N THR A 83 5.67 -26.68 -1.41
CA THR A 83 6.85 -27.35 -1.96
C THR A 83 7.39 -28.45 -1.03
N VAL A 84 6.99 -28.43 0.25
CA VAL A 84 7.30 -29.42 1.29
C VAL A 84 6.03 -29.68 2.09
N PRO A 85 5.72 -30.93 2.51
CA PRO A 85 4.52 -31.21 3.32
C PRO A 85 4.47 -30.37 4.61
N MET A 86 3.37 -29.67 4.84
CA MET A 86 3.10 -29.04 6.13
C MET A 86 2.54 -30.08 7.10
N LEU A 87 3.30 -30.39 8.15
CA LEU A 87 2.87 -31.31 9.20
C LEU A 87 1.98 -30.58 10.22
N SER A 88 1.05 -31.29 10.83
CA SER A 88 0.27 -30.77 11.95
C SER A 88 1.11 -30.67 13.22
N LEU A 89 0.76 -29.73 14.09
CA LEU A 89 1.30 -29.70 15.46
C LEU A 89 0.56 -30.73 16.32
N ASP A 90 1.28 -31.32 17.27
CA ASP A 90 0.71 -32.24 18.26
C ASP A 90 0.05 -31.47 19.41
N ASN A 91 -0.91 -32.09 20.10
CA ASN A 91 -1.66 -31.45 21.21
C ASN A 91 -1.15 -31.93 22.59
N VAL A 92 -1.33 -31.10 23.63
CA VAL A 92 -1.13 -31.47 25.05
C VAL A 92 -2.38 -31.15 25.87
N PHE A 93 -2.65 -31.96 26.92
CA PHE A 93 -3.84 -31.87 27.79
C PHE A 93 -3.54 -31.13 29.10
#